data_AF-A0A1X1QT73-F1
#
_entry.id   AF-A0A1X1QT73-F1
#
_cell.length_a   1.000
_cell.length_b   1.000
_cell.length_c   1.000
_cell.angle_alpha   90.00
_cell.angle_beta   90.00
_cell.angle_gamma   90.00
#
_symmetry.space_group_name_H-M   'P 1'
#
loop_
_entity.id
_entity.type
_entity.pdbx_description
1 polymer ?
#
loop_
_entity_poly.entity_id
_entity_poly.type
_entity_poly.pdbx_seq_one_letter_code
_entity_poly.pdbx_strand_id
1 'polypeptide(L)'
;MVAAQFDTQEFIRSFLMSHYITSYGKTLGQVFREYESALNSEGVSLSPNVEDFLKLCLEVIEKHSHTLPNNLKTIQSFLLEEIGKAPKSLRKRNLGILHIRSVTHYIESAGVTYFVGLTGWRRSEYGFSLSDVKASVNSEVLDNLYTPIRFIVEWMVPKTSGSTLVEREITSQGYLLIYMLNELNFSQSTSPALYSQLRTVAKGSANSSVSVSCRVSILWSDFVNNYELFKRLDTLNSKYLNSELRRLTDIRNTLQRDLPKFYILHTHIYDSTYSHSSEMYKAYAEGTLNIEQTKILDTAFSEETKEKLASGGHDFSMATVRALSNELTAGMVYPSAHAFRHVWAEAVLVRYRGDVGKFIRANFKHLDERFFMNYLRDKETLAVYQVATRTVINGMVRQHIMAITDEKREYAGGFDRYLSKAVRMTKVVSDQEHEQLAHRISGEKVIDIKPNAWGTCVLREGTEKQARCSVDGVPKRITAKPRLCLGCVNADVSEGNYLGIVIYIKRDVAVCRNPKLPAFIKEPHIQTVKIALKRVEQLRHNSGNAKYDAFIGHLKETLVISSLYSDEA
;
A
#
# COMPACT_ATOMS: atom_id res chain seq x y z
N MET A 1 -25.74 -3.95 -17.02
CA MET A 1 -25.21 -3.11 -15.93
C MET A 1 -23.85 -3.61 -15.49
N VAL A 2 -23.07 -2.76 -14.83
CA VAL A 2 -21.84 -3.15 -14.12
C VAL A 2 -22.18 -2.97 -12.64
N ALA A 3 -21.99 -4.00 -11.81
CA ALA A 3 -22.19 -3.85 -10.37
C ALA A 3 -21.14 -2.87 -9.83
N ALA A 4 -21.52 -1.60 -9.69
CA ALA A 4 -20.72 -0.59 -9.03
C ALA A 4 -20.56 -1.00 -7.56
N GLN A 5 -19.32 -1.26 -7.14
CA GLN A 5 -19.01 -1.38 -5.72
C GLN A 5 -19.02 0.02 -5.12
N PHE A 6 -20.21 0.50 -4.73
CA PHE A 6 -20.34 1.74 -3.96
C PHE A 6 -19.55 1.59 -2.66
N ASP A 7 -18.71 2.58 -2.32
CA ASP A 7 -18.05 2.59 -1.03
C ASP A 7 -19.01 3.10 0.05
N THR A 8 -19.87 2.21 0.54
CA THR A 8 -20.79 2.48 1.66
C THR A 8 -20.04 2.96 2.90
N GLN A 9 -18.79 2.54 3.10
CA GLN A 9 -17.99 2.95 4.25
C GLN A 9 -17.53 4.41 4.10
N GLU A 10 -17.13 4.83 2.91
CA GLU A 10 -16.82 6.23 2.61
C GLU A 10 -18.06 7.12 2.62
N PHE A 11 -19.20 6.64 2.13
CA PHE A 11 -20.47 7.36 2.27
C PHE A 11 -20.79 7.67 3.75
N ILE A 12 -20.79 6.64 4.62
CA ILE A 12 -21.04 6.82 6.06
C ILE A 12 -20.00 7.76 6.68
N ARG A 13 -18.72 7.61 6.32
CA ARG A 13 -17.61 8.45 6.82
C ARG A 13 -17.79 9.91 6.44
N SER A 14 -18.00 10.20 5.15
CA SER A 14 -18.19 11.55 4.63
C SER A 14 -19.51 12.19 5.10
N PHE A 15 -20.57 11.39 5.29
CA PHE A 15 -21.81 11.85 5.91
C PHE A 15 -21.57 12.29 7.36
N LEU A 16 -20.99 11.42 8.21
CA LEU A 16 -20.69 11.78 9.61
C LEU A 16 -19.69 12.93 9.72
N MET A 17 -18.71 13.03 8.83
CA MET A 17 -17.82 14.21 8.76
C MET A 17 -18.59 15.50 8.46
N SER A 18 -19.58 15.44 7.57
CA SER A 18 -20.45 16.60 7.26
C SER A 18 -21.40 16.98 8.41
N HIS A 19 -21.59 16.09 9.39
CA HIS A 19 -22.33 16.40 10.63
C HIS A 19 -21.42 17.04 11.69
N TYR A 20 -20.29 16.38 12.01
CA TYR A 20 -19.43 16.78 13.14
C TYR A 20 -18.37 17.82 12.80
N ILE A 21 -17.98 17.99 11.52
CA ILE A 21 -16.89 18.87 11.10
C ILE A 21 -17.34 19.68 9.87
N THR A 22 -18.11 20.73 10.13
CA THR A 22 -19.02 21.40 9.17
C THR A 22 -18.35 22.33 8.15
N SER A 23 -17.03 22.24 7.93
CA SER A 23 -16.23 23.25 7.21
C SER A 23 -15.89 22.91 5.74
N TYR A 24 -16.42 21.81 5.18
CA TYR A 24 -15.94 21.25 3.90
C TYR A 24 -16.80 21.54 2.66
N GLY A 25 -17.80 22.43 2.77
CA GLY A 25 -18.61 22.90 1.64
C GLY A 25 -19.67 21.93 1.09
N LYS A 26 -19.68 20.66 1.52
CA LYS A 26 -20.84 19.76 1.36
C LYS A 26 -21.66 19.71 2.65
N THR A 27 -22.98 19.74 2.50
CA THR A 27 -23.95 19.46 3.56
C THR A 27 -24.34 17.98 3.59
N LEU A 28 -24.86 17.51 4.72
CA LEU A 28 -25.40 16.15 4.89
C LEU A 28 -26.35 15.73 3.76
N GLY A 29 -27.31 16.61 3.43
CA GLY A 29 -28.28 16.35 2.37
C GLY A 29 -27.67 16.31 0.96
N GLN A 30 -26.52 16.93 0.71
CA GLN A 30 -25.80 16.75 -0.56
C GLN A 30 -25.14 15.38 -0.63
N VAL A 31 -24.32 15.01 0.37
CA VAL A 31 -23.65 13.70 0.44
C VAL A 31 -24.66 12.55 0.34
N PHE A 32 -25.80 12.71 1.02
CA PHE A 32 -26.91 11.74 0.97
C PHE A 32 -27.52 11.61 -0.43
N ARG A 33 -27.94 12.72 -1.06
CA ARG A 33 -28.58 12.69 -2.39
C ARG A 33 -27.64 12.24 -3.50
N GLU A 34 -26.34 12.48 -3.38
CA GLU A 34 -25.33 11.97 -4.31
C GLU A 34 -25.24 10.44 -4.25
N TYR A 35 -25.19 9.88 -3.03
CA TYR A 35 -25.16 8.42 -2.82
C TYR A 35 -26.50 7.74 -3.18
N GLU A 36 -27.63 8.35 -2.80
CA GLU A 36 -28.98 7.94 -3.21
C GLU A 36 -29.14 7.94 -4.74
N SER A 37 -28.68 8.99 -5.43
CA SER A 37 -28.71 9.06 -6.90
C SER A 37 -27.85 7.97 -7.54
N ALA A 38 -26.69 7.65 -6.95
CA ALA A 38 -25.82 6.59 -7.42
C ALA A 38 -26.46 5.20 -7.27
N LEU A 39 -27.07 4.91 -6.12
CA LEU A 39 -27.82 3.66 -5.90
C LEU A 39 -29.02 3.53 -6.85
N ASN A 40 -29.82 4.59 -6.99
CA ASN A 40 -30.97 4.62 -7.89
C ASN A 40 -30.58 4.37 -9.35
N SER A 41 -29.37 4.77 -9.77
CA SER A 41 -28.87 4.54 -11.13
C SER A 41 -28.59 3.07 -11.47
N GLU A 42 -28.37 2.22 -10.45
CA GLU A 42 -28.27 0.76 -10.57
C GLU A 42 -29.55 0.04 -10.09
N GLY A 43 -30.66 0.78 -9.88
CA GLY A 43 -31.97 0.23 -9.52
C GLY A 43 -32.17 -0.10 -8.03
N VAL A 44 -31.31 0.42 -7.15
CA VAL A 44 -31.41 0.23 -5.69
C VAL A 44 -31.98 1.50 -5.05
N SER A 45 -33.14 1.43 -4.42
CA SER A 45 -33.68 2.54 -3.62
C SER A 45 -33.16 2.50 -2.18
N LEU A 46 -32.82 3.66 -1.63
CA LEU A 46 -32.61 3.81 -0.18
C LEU A 46 -33.97 4.09 0.48
N SER A 47 -34.24 3.49 1.63
CA SER A 47 -35.55 3.60 2.31
C SER A 47 -35.70 4.70 3.38
N PRO A 48 -34.69 5.06 4.21
CA PRO A 48 -34.79 6.24 5.06
C PRO A 48 -34.55 7.51 4.25
N ASN A 49 -35.06 8.65 4.73
CA ASN A 49 -34.61 9.97 4.27
C ASN A 49 -33.35 10.41 5.04
N VAL A 50 -32.84 11.62 4.74
CA VAL A 50 -31.64 12.20 5.36
C VAL A 50 -31.74 12.28 6.90
N GLU A 51 -32.91 12.61 7.43
CA GLU A 51 -33.16 12.85 8.85
C GLU A 51 -33.31 11.52 9.61
N ASP A 52 -34.07 10.57 9.07
CA ASP A 52 -34.18 9.21 9.61
C ASP A 52 -32.83 8.48 9.59
N PHE A 53 -32.03 8.68 8.54
CA PHE A 53 -30.69 8.08 8.46
C PHE A 53 -29.71 8.73 9.45
N LEU A 54 -29.78 10.06 9.63
CA LEU A 54 -29.01 10.73 10.68
C LEU A 54 -29.42 10.25 12.07
N LYS A 55 -30.72 10.10 12.34
CA LYS A 55 -31.25 9.56 13.60
C LYS A 55 -30.72 8.15 13.87
N LEU A 56 -30.79 7.26 12.87
CA LEU A 56 -30.22 5.91 12.96
C LEU A 56 -28.71 5.94 13.25
N CYS A 57 -27.96 6.83 12.61
CA CYS A 57 -26.54 7.01 12.89
C CYS A 57 -26.29 7.47 14.33
N LEU A 58 -27.08 8.42 14.84
CA LEU A 58 -26.97 8.94 16.20
C LEU A 58 -27.36 7.88 17.25
N GLU A 59 -28.39 7.07 17.02
CA GLU A 59 -28.77 5.95 17.88
C GLU A 59 -27.64 4.89 17.97
N VAL A 60 -26.96 4.60 16.84
CA VAL A 60 -25.78 3.72 16.83
C VAL A 60 -24.59 4.36 17.56
N ILE A 61 -24.35 5.66 17.36
CA ILE A 61 -23.25 6.37 18.05
C ILE A 61 -23.50 6.42 19.56
N GLU A 62 -24.71 6.74 20.02
CA GLU A 62 -25.08 6.76 21.44
C GLU A 62 -24.86 5.38 22.07
N LYS A 63 -25.42 4.33 21.46
CA LYS A 63 -25.28 2.92 21.89
C LYS A 63 -23.83 2.43 22.01
N HIS A 64 -22.93 2.97 21.18
CA HIS A 64 -21.51 2.61 21.17
C HIS A 64 -20.61 3.69 21.78
N SER A 65 -21.19 4.74 22.37
CA SER A 65 -20.45 5.79 23.07
C SER A 65 -20.10 5.36 24.50
N HIS A 66 -18.93 5.79 24.96
CA HIS A 66 -18.49 5.59 26.34
C HIS A 66 -18.29 6.95 27.00
N THR A 67 -19.19 7.33 27.90
CA THR A 67 -19.01 8.51 28.75
C THR A 67 -17.77 8.33 29.60
N LEU A 68 -16.70 9.08 29.28
CA LEU A 68 -15.46 9.03 30.04
C LEU A 68 -15.72 9.41 31.51
N PRO A 69 -15.20 8.66 32.49
CA PRO A 69 -15.40 8.99 33.89
C PRO A 69 -14.85 10.37 34.23
N ASN A 70 -15.48 11.09 35.15
CA ASN A 70 -15.07 12.45 35.55
C ASN A 70 -14.04 12.48 36.70
N ASN A 71 -13.60 11.33 37.20
CA ASN A 71 -12.65 11.22 38.31
C ASN A 71 -11.35 10.55 37.85
N LEU A 72 -10.21 11.10 38.28
CA LEU A 72 -8.87 10.62 37.92
C LEU A 72 -8.66 9.12 38.17
N LYS A 73 -9.22 8.56 39.25
CA LYS A 73 -9.10 7.11 39.55
C LYS A 73 -9.87 6.25 38.57
N THR A 74 -11.10 6.62 38.21
CA THR A 74 -11.92 5.84 37.27
C THR A 74 -11.47 6.03 35.83
N ILE A 75 -10.95 7.20 35.44
CA ILE A 75 -10.22 7.40 34.17
C ILE A 75 -9.01 6.45 34.10
N GLN A 76 -8.23 6.33 35.19
CA GLN A 76 -7.09 5.41 35.23
C GLN A 76 -7.52 3.95 35.05
N SER A 77 -8.57 3.50 35.75
CA SER A 77 -9.10 2.14 35.58
C SER A 77 -9.62 1.88 34.16
N PHE A 78 -10.37 2.82 33.58
CA PHE A 78 -10.86 2.72 32.20
C PHE A 78 -9.71 2.63 31.18
N LEU A 79 -8.73 3.53 31.27
CA LEU A 79 -7.56 3.49 30.39
C LEU A 79 -6.73 2.21 30.57
N LEU A 80 -6.62 1.67 31.79
CA LEU A 80 -5.99 0.38 32.04
C LEU A 80 -6.75 -0.80 31.43
N GLU A 81 -8.09 -0.74 31.42
CA GLU A 81 -8.94 -1.76 30.79
C GLU A 81 -8.81 -1.73 29.26
N GLU A 82 -8.90 -0.55 28.64
CA GLU A 82 -8.73 -0.38 27.19
C GLU A 82 -7.32 -0.75 26.71
N ILE A 83 -6.28 -0.47 27.51
CA ILE A 83 -4.92 -0.99 27.25
C ILE A 83 -4.84 -2.50 27.46
N GLY A 84 -5.56 -3.05 28.44
CA GLY A 84 -5.61 -4.50 28.68
C GLY A 84 -6.27 -5.28 27.54
N LYS A 85 -7.18 -4.64 26.80
CA LYS A 85 -7.76 -5.15 25.55
C LYS A 85 -6.79 -5.04 24.37
N ALA A 86 -5.92 -4.03 24.36
CA ALA A 86 -4.86 -3.89 23.38
C ALA A 86 -3.71 -4.90 23.64
N PRO A 87 -2.99 -5.35 22.60
CA PRO A 87 -1.68 -5.92 22.82
C PRO A 87 -0.74 -4.80 23.35
N LYS A 88 -0.28 -4.92 24.61
CA LYS A 88 0.93 -4.23 25.09
C LYS A 88 1.58 -4.86 26.32
N SER A 89 2.90 -5.03 26.26
CA SER A 89 3.77 -5.31 27.40
C SER A 89 4.04 -4.06 28.29
N LEU A 90 3.00 -3.31 28.67
CA LEU A 90 3.16 -2.13 29.53
C LEU A 90 3.54 -2.58 30.95
N ARG A 91 4.82 -2.37 31.35
CA ARG A 91 5.29 -2.64 32.71
C ARG A 91 4.38 -1.95 33.72
N LYS A 92 3.95 -2.67 34.77
CA LYS A 92 3.15 -2.17 35.89
C LYS A 92 3.92 -1.12 36.72
N ARG A 93 4.10 0.08 36.18
CA ARG A 93 4.56 1.29 36.90
C ARG A 93 3.43 1.81 37.79
N ASN A 94 3.78 2.43 38.91
CA ASN A 94 2.83 2.93 39.92
C ASN A 94 1.73 3.82 39.33
N LEU A 95 0.51 3.67 39.84
CA LEU A 95 -0.70 4.36 39.38
C LEU A 95 -0.55 5.88 39.54
N GLY A 96 -0.76 6.65 38.47
CA GLY A 96 -0.64 8.10 38.50
C GLY A 96 -0.51 8.76 37.12
N ILE A 97 -0.30 10.08 37.12
CA ILE A 97 -0.26 10.92 35.90
C ILE A 97 0.85 10.53 34.91
N LEU A 98 1.97 9.96 35.38
CA LEU A 98 3.05 9.44 34.53
C LEU A 98 2.63 8.17 33.78
N HIS A 99 1.76 7.34 34.38
CA HIS A 99 1.16 6.20 33.69
C HIS A 99 0.25 6.70 32.57
N ILE A 100 -0.70 7.62 32.86
CA ILE A 100 -1.60 8.21 31.84
C ILE A 100 -0.81 8.80 30.66
N ARG A 101 0.27 9.55 30.92
CA ARG A 101 1.12 10.07 29.84
C ARG A 101 1.76 8.97 28.97
N SER A 102 2.11 7.84 29.58
CA SER A 102 2.62 6.67 28.87
C SER A 102 1.52 6.00 28.02
N VAL A 103 0.26 6.00 28.50
CA VAL A 103 -0.93 5.57 27.73
C VAL A 103 -1.15 6.46 26.51
N THR A 104 -1.26 7.78 26.71
CA THR A 104 -1.51 8.74 25.63
C THR A 104 -0.42 8.67 24.56
N HIS A 105 0.86 8.62 24.97
CA HIS A 105 1.99 8.46 24.05
C HIS A 105 1.96 7.11 23.31
N TYR A 106 1.43 6.05 23.91
CA TYR A 106 1.24 4.76 23.24
C TYR A 106 0.18 4.81 22.13
N ILE A 107 -0.93 5.51 22.38
CA ILE A 107 -2.04 5.68 21.44
C ILE A 107 -1.62 6.61 20.30
N GLU A 108 -1.00 7.75 20.64
CA GLU A 108 -0.38 8.67 19.69
C GLU A 108 0.63 7.94 18.78
N SER A 109 1.51 7.11 19.33
CA SER A 109 2.47 6.31 18.56
C SER A 109 1.79 5.30 17.63
N ALA A 110 0.65 4.72 18.03
CA ALA A 110 -0.16 3.84 17.18
C ALA A 110 -0.76 4.63 16.00
N GLY A 111 -1.39 5.78 16.25
CA GLY A 111 -1.95 6.63 15.22
C GLY A 111 -0.90 7.18 14.24
N VAL A 112 0.25 7.65 14.74
CA VAL A 112 1.37 8.11 13.91
C VAL A 112 1.92 6.98 13.04
N THR A 113 2.11 5.78 13.60
CA THR A 113 2.60 4.63 12.82
C THR A 113 1.60 4.22 11.75
N TYR A 114 0.29 4.26 12.05
CA TYR A 114 -0.75 3.97 11.07
C TYR A 114 -0.78 5.02 9.95
N PHE A 115 -0.72 6.32 10.27
CA PHE A 115 -0.69 7.38 9.26
C PHE A 115 0.57 7.29 8.37
N VAL A 116 1.74 7.01 8.94
CA VAL A 116 2.99 6.79 8.20
C VAL A 116 2.89 5.57 7.28
N GLY A 117 2.24 4.49 7.73
CA GLY A 117 1.98 3.29 6.92
C GLY A 117 0.98 3.51 5.79
N LEU A 118 -0.05 4.34 5.99
CA LEU A 118 -1.03 4.70 4.96
C LEU A 118 -0.44 5.58 3.84
N THR A 119 0.59 6.39 4.14
CA THR A 119 1.09 7.45 3.25
C THR A 119 2.45 7.17 2.62
N GLY A 120 3.38 6.54 3.33
CA GLY A 120 4.74 6.25 2.84
C GLY A 120 5.61 7.49 2.57
N TRP A 121 5.25 8.66 3.10
CA TRP A 121 6.03 9.89 2.92
C TRP A 121 7.34 9.85 3.72
N ARG A 122 8.30 10.72 3.34
CA ARG A 122 9.59 10.85 4.04
C ARG A 122 9.36 11.38 5.45
N ARG A 123 10.12 10.89 6.44
CA ARG A 123 9.99 11.26 7.87
C ARG A 123 10.02 12.76 8.22
N SER A 124 10.47 13.61 7.30
CA SER A 124 10.51 15.08 7.45
C SER A 124 9.27 15.78 6.85
N GLU A 125 8.34 15.05 6.23
CA GLU A 125 7.11 15.58 5.62
C GLU A 125 5.92 15.64 6.58
N TYR A 126 6.04 15.08 7.80
CA TYR A 126 4.96 14.97 8.78
C TYR A 126 4.93 16.11 9.82
N GLY A 127 5.56 17.26 9.51
CA GLY A 127 5.67 18.40 10.45
C GLY A 127 4.47 19.34 10.44
N PHE A 128 3.49 19.08 9.58
CA PHE A 128 2.33 19.93 9.32
C PHE A 128 1.33 19.99 10.49
N SER A 129 0.66 21.12 10.59
CA SER A 129 -0.47 21.41 11.47
C SER A 129 -1.81 21.01 10.85
N LEU A 130 -2.89 21.05 11.63
CA LEU A 130 -4.24 20.80 11.10
C LEU A 130 -4.65 21.89 10.10
N SER A 131 -4.14 23.12 10.24
CA SER A 131 -4.45 24.26 9.36
C SER A 131 -3.80 24.18 7.97
N ASP A 132 -2.77 23.34 7.83
CA ASP A 132 -2.12 23.04 6.56
C ASP A 132 -2.94 22.05 5.71
N VAL A 133 -3.97 21.41 6.29
CA VAL A 133 -4.83 20.46 5.57
C VAL A 133 -6.04 21.17 4.98
N LYS A 134 -6.04 21.37 3.67
CA LYS A 134 -7.14 21.97 2.92
C LYS A 134 -8.14 20.90 2.53
N ALA A 135 -9.42 21.15 2.76
CA ALA A 135 -10.51 20.30 2.32
C ALA A 135 -11.29 21.00 1.19
N SER A 136 -11.73 20.25 0.19
CA SER A 136 -12.47 20.78 -0.96
C SER A 136 -13.50 19.81 -1.50
N VAL A 137 -14.56 20.35 -2.11
CA VAL A 137 -15.59 19.56 -2.80
C VAL A 137 -14.98 18.92 -4.05
N ASN A 138 -15.13 17.61 -4.24
CA ASN A 138 -14.63 16.94 -5.44
C ASN A 138 -15.49 17.29 -6.65
N SER A 139 -14.90 17.89 -7.69
CA SER A 139 -15.61 18.30 -8.91
C SER A 139 -15.63 17.24 -10.02
N GLU A 140 -14.89 16.14 -9.87
CA GLU A 140 -14.88 15.04 -10.83
C GLU A 140 -16.05 14.09 -10.51
N VAL A 141 -17.01 13.97 -11.42
CA VAL A 141 -18.32 13.35 -11.15
C VAL A 141 -18.26 11.85 -10.82
N LEU A 142 -17.31 11.12 -11.39
CA LEU A 142 -17.17 9.67 -11.15
C LEU A 142 -16.41 9.42 -9.86
N ASP A 143 -15.37 10.21 -9.59
CA ASP A 143 -14.53 10.13 -8.39
C ASP A 143 -15.23 10.67 -7.14
N ASN A 144 -16.15 11.63 -7.28
CA ASN A 144 -16.98 12.18 -6.20
C ASN A 144 -17.80 11.10 -5.48
N LEU A 145 -18.24 10.05 -6.21
CA LEU A 145 -18.95 8.89 -5.62
C LEU A 145 -18.08 8.04 -4.70
N TYR A 146 -16.75 8.12 -4.81
CA TYR A 146 -15.77 7.38 -4.02
C TYR A 146 -14.93 8.25 -3.09
N THR A 147 -14.95 9.57 -3.28
CA THR A 147 -14.24 10.57 -2.47
C THR A 147 -14.98 11.91 -2.66
N PRO A 148 -16.09 12.16 -1.95
CA PRO A 148 -16.91 13.35 -2.18
C PRO A 148 -16.23 14.64 -1.70
N ILE A 149 -15.29 14.53 -0.76
CA ILE A 149 -14.45 15.61 -0.23
C ILE A 149 -12.98 15.19 -0.43
N ARG A 150 -12.19 16.03 -1.11
CA ARG A 150 -10.74 15.84 -1.26
C ARG A 150 -10.01 16.57 -0.14
N PHE A 151 -8.95 15.96 0.38
CA PHE A 151 -8.12 16.51 1.45
C PHE A 151 -6.67 16.62 0.97
N ILE A 152 -6.11 17.82 0.96
CA ILE A 152 -4.76 18.13 0.50
C ILE A 152 -3.99 18.76 1.66
N VAL A 153 -2.96 18.09 2.17
CA VAL A 153 -1.97 18.72 3.06
C VAL A 153 -1.05 19.58 2.20
N GLU A 154 -1.09 20.89 2.37
CA GLU A 154 -0.29 21.87 1.64
C GLU A 154 0.68 22.53 2.62
N TRP A 155 1.96 22.14 2.62
CA TRP A 155 2.90 22.67 3.62
C TRP A 155 4.37 22.73 3.18
N MET A 156 5.17 23.52 3.91
CA MET A 156 6.57 23.82 3.62
C MET A 156 7.54 22.79 4.24
N VAL A 157 7.76 21.67 3.55
CA VAL A 157 8.67 20.60 3.98
C VAL A 157 10.12 21.11 4.13
N PRO A 158 10.76 20.96 5.30
CA PRO A 158 12.16 21.31 5.50
C PRO A 158 13.12 20.30 4.84
N LYS A 159 14.13 20.82 4.12
CA LYS A 159 15.23 20.05 3.51
C LYS A 159 16.58 20.68 3.90
N THR A 160 17.67 20.04 3.49
CA THR A 160 19.05 20.50 3.74
C THR A 160 19.44 21.76 2.95
N SER A 161 18.65 22.15 1.94
CA SER A 161 18.88 23.29 1.05
C SER A 161 17.78 24.36 1.16
N GLY A 162 17.14 24.48 2.33
CA GLY A 162 15.94 25.30 2.54
C GLY A 162 14.65 24.47 2.59
N SER A 163 13.49 25.12 2.55
CA SER A 163 12.17 24.47 2.54
C SER A 163 11.62 24.29 1.12
N THR A 164 10.54 23.53 0.96
CA THR A 164 9.81 23.41 -0.31
C THR A 164 8.34 23.16 -0.05
N LEU A 165 7.46 23.87 -0.75
CA LEU A 165 6.02 23.60 -0.72
C LEU A 165 5.74 22.21 -1.29
N VAL A 166 4.99 21.38 -0.57
CA VAL A 166 4.57 20.06 -1.02
C VAL A 166 3.10 19.85 -0.72
N GLU A 167 2.30 19.71 -1.77
CA GLU A 167 0.90 19.31 -1.72
C GLU A 167 0.79 17.78 -1.63
N ARG A 168 -0.05 17.27 -0.74
CA ARG A 168 -0.26 15.85 -0.48
C ARG A 168 -1.73 15.51 -0.36
N GLU A 169 -2.29 14.85 -1.37
CA GLU A 169 -3.64 14.29 -1.26
C GLU A 169 -3.66 13.12 -0.25
N ILE A 170 -4.68 13.09 0.60
CA ILE A 170 -4.95 12.04 1.58
C ILE A 170 -6.43 11.62 1.53
N THR A 171 -6.73 10.41 2.01
CA THR A 171 -8.11 9.97 2.20
C THR A 171 -8.76 10.71 3.38
N SER A 172 -10.10 10.75 3.40
CA SER A 172 -10.92 11.14 4.55
C SER A 172 -10.55 10.38 5.83
N GLN A 173 -10.21 9.09 5.73
CA GLN A 173 -9.69 8.31 6.86
C GLN A 173 -8.35 8.86 7.37
N GLY A 174 -7.45 9.25 6.46
CA GLY A 174 -6.21 9.94 6.80
C GLY A 174 -6.47 11.30 7.47
N TYR A 175 -7.45 12.05 6.98
CA TYR A 175 -7.89 13.30 7.60
C TYR A 175 -8.41 13.08 9.03
N LEU A 176 -9.35 12.15 9.22
CA LEU A 176 -9.90 11.82 10.54
C LEU A 176 -8.81 11.39 11.53
N LEU A 177 -7.79 10.65 11.06
CA LEU A 177 -6.66 10.28 11.89
C LEU A 177 -5.79 11.47 12.29
N ILE A 178 -5.57 12.44 11.40
CA ILE A 178 -4.93 13.72 11.73
C ILE A 178 -5.76 14.50 12.75
N TYR A 179 -7.08 14.59 12.56
CA TYR A 179 -7.99 15.32 13.46
C TYR A 179 -7.99 14.70 14.87
N MET A 180 -8.20 13.39 14.99
CA MET A 180 -8.16 12.67 16.27
C MET A 180 -6.80 12.80 16.98
N LEU A 181 -5.69 12.82 16.23
CA LEU A 181 -4.37 13.06 16.82
C LEU A 181 -4.16 14.52 17.23
N ASN A 182 -4.69 15.49 16.48
CA ASN A 182 -4.60 16.92 16.83
C ASN A 182 -5.30 17.20 18.17
N GLU A 183 -6.51 16.66 18.32
CA GLU A 183 -7.30 16.71 19.56
C GLU A 183 -6.60 15.96 20.72
N LEU A 184 -6.18 14.70 20.51
CA LEU A 184 -5.49 13.89 21.53
C LEU A 184 -4.21 14.57 22.07
N ASN A 185 -3.51 15.29 21.21
CA ASN A 185 -2.29 16.02 21.54
C ASN A 185 -2.53 17.44 22.08
N PHE A 186 -3.78 17.94 22.03
CA PHE A 186 -4.13 19.36 22.22
C PHE A 186 -3.23 20.30 21.40
N SER A 187 -2.95 19.92 20.14
CA SER A 187 -1.99 20.60 19.28
C SER A 187 -2.54 21.92 18.72
N GLN A 188 -1.92 23.03 19.11
CA GLN A 188 -2.24 24.39 18.61
C GLN A 188 -2.15 24.49 17.08
N SER A 189 -2.78 25.51 16.50
CA SER A 189 -2.89 25.72 15.04
C SER A 189 -1.55 25.77 14.28
N THR A 190 -0.44 26.10 14.93
CA THR A 190 0.93 26.11 14.37
C THR A 190 1.80 24.93 14.83
N SER A 191 1.24 23.98 15.58
CA SER A 191 1.92 22.78 16.06
C SER A 191 1.63 21.57 15.18
N PRO A 192 2.54 20.59 15.08
CA PRO A 192 2.31 19.35 14.35
C PRO A 192 1.04 18.65 14.82
N ALA A 193 0.14 18.31 13.88
CA ALA A 193 -1.14 17.70 14.22
C ALA A 193 -0.98 16.25 14.66
N LEU A 194 -0.11 15.51 13.99
CA LEU A 194 0.11 14.08 14.21
C LEU A 194 0.75 13.76 15.57
N TYR A 195 1.51 14.68 16.16
CA TYR A 195 2.28 14.38 17.37
C TYR A 195 2.52 15.59 18.29
N SER A 196 2.54 15.31 19.60
CA SER A 196 3.08 16.20 20.63
C SER A 196 4.59 16.41 20.47
N GLN A 197 5.06 17.65 20.61
CA GLN A 197 6.48 17.99 20.48
C GLN A 197 7.30 17.40 21.64
N LEU A 198 8.38 16.68 21.30
CA LEU A 198 9.32 16.13 22.29
C LEU A 198 10.05 17.28 23.00
N ARG A 199 10.25 17.17 24.32
CA ARG A 199 10.89 18.21 25.16
C ARG A 199 12.31 18.61 24.70
N THR A 200 13.00 17.72 24.01
CA THR A 200 14.36 17.90 23.47
C THR A 200 14.39 18.59 22.11
N VAL A 201 13.22 18.80 21.48
CA VAL A 201 13.07 19.52 20.21
C VAL A 201 12.61 20.94 20.51
N ALA A 202 13.22 21.93 19.87
CA ALA A 202 12.82 23.33 20.01
C ALA A 202 11.33 23.51 19.68
N LYS A 203 10.60 24.25 20.53
CA LYS A 203 9.17 24.52 20.32
C LYS A 203 8.94 25.13 18.94
N GLY A 204 7.98 24.60 18.19
CA GLY A 204 7.68 25.03 16.82
C GLY A 204 8.62 24.47 15.73
N SER A 205 9.50 23.52 16.04
CA SER A 205 10.35 22.91 15.00
C SER A 205 9.52 22.08 14.01
N ALA A 206 9.55 22.50 12.74
CA ALA A 206 8.97 21.77 11.60
C ALA A 206 9.64 20.40 11.33
N ASN A 207 10.79 20.08 11.93
CA ASN A 207 11.53 18.86 11.62
C ASN A 207 10.96 17.62 12.32
N SER A 208 9.95 17.02 11.70
CA SER A 208 9.29 15.77 12.12
C SER A 208 10.20 14.54 12.21
N SER A 209 11.43 14.58 11.67
CA SER A 209 12.30 13.41 11.52
C SER A 209 12.52 12.62 12.81
N VAL A 210 12.78 13.29 13.93
CA VAL A 210 13.03 12.63 15.23
C VAL A 210 11.71 12.15 15.84
N SER A 211 10.70 13.04 15.90
CA SER A 211 9.37 12.74 16.45
C SER A 211 8.70 11.53 15.80
N VAL A 212 8.84 11.36 14.48
CA VAL A 212 8.31 10.22 13.73
C VAL A 212 9.16 8.97 13.95
N SER A 213 10.50 9.09 13.89
CA SER A 213 11.39 7.93 14.06
C SER A 213 11.24 7.27 15.44
N CYS A 214 11.03 8.06 16.50
CA CYS A 214 10.74 7.53 17.83
C CYS A 214 9.40 6.75 17.88
N ARG A 215 8.34 7.32 17.30
CA ARG A 215 6.97 6.79 17.40
C ARG A 215 6.76 5.48 16.64
N VAL A 216 7.39 5.32 15.49
CA VAL A 216 7.36 4.04 14.75
C VAL A 216 8.14 2.92 15.48
N SER A 217 9.10 3.26 16.33
CA SER A 217 9.86 2.30 17.14
C SER A 217 9.11 1.83 18.39
N ILE A 218 8.27 2.68 19.02
CA ILE A 218 7.58 2.39 20.29
C ILE A 218 6.75 1.10 20.27
N LEU A 219 6.16 0.78 19.12
CA LEU A 219 5.28 -0.39 18.93
C LEU A 219 6.04 -1.70 18.70
N TRP A 220 7.34 -1.66 18.40
CA TRP A 220 7.99 -2.80 17.73
C TRP A 220 8.01 -4.08 18.54
N SER A 221 8.44 -3.99 19.80
CA SER A 221 8.45 -5.16 20.69
C SER A 221 7.05 -5.75 20.88
N ASP A 222 6.01 -4.91 20.92
CA ASP A 222 4.65 -5.42 21.02
C ASP A 222 4.23 -6.15 19.74
N PHE A 223 4.50 -5.60 18.56
CA PHE A 223 4.28 -6.32 17.30
C PHE A 223 4.99 -7.68 17.29
N VAL A 224 6.28 -7.72 17.64
CA VAL A 224 7.08 -8.97 17.63
C VAL A 224 6.56 -10.02 18.62
N ASN A 225 6.06 -9.62 19.79
CA ASN A 225 5.61 -10.55 20.84
C ASN A 225 4.10 -10.84 20.84
N ASN A 226 3.28 -9.92 20.35
CA ASN A 226 1.83 -9.95 20.55
C ASN A 226 0.98 -9.95 19.27
N TYR A 227 1.58 -9.82 18.07
CA TYR A 227 0.84 -9.83 16.81
C TYR A 227 -0.01 -11.10 16.65
N GLU A 228 -1.28 -10.90 16.31
CA GLU A 228 -2.34 -11.93 16.27
C GLU A 228 -1.93 -13.17 15.47
N LEU A 229 -1.34 -13.00 14.28
CA LEU A 229 -0.91 -14.12 13.45
C LEU A 229 0.29 -14.87 14.04
N PHE A 230 1.19 -14.18 14.74
CA PHE A 230 2.33 -14.82 15.41
C PHE A 230 1.88 -15.69 16.60
N LYS A 231 0.84 -15.27 17.35
CA LYS A 231 0.23 -16.10 18.40
C LYS A 231 -0.53 -17.30 17.84
N ARG A 232 -1.22 -17.13 16.71
CA ARG A 232 -1.94 -18.22 16.02
C ARG A 232 -1.00 -19.30 15.44
N LEU A 233 0.29 -19.04 15.29
CA LEU A 233 1.27 -20.07 14.94
C LEU A 233 1.52 -21.07 16.08
N ASP A 234 1.43 -20.65 17.35
CA ASP A 234 1.72 -21.53 18.50
C ASP A 234 0.62 -22.57 18.76
N THR A 235 -0.57 -22.39 18.19
CA THR A 235 -1.66 -23.37 18.25
C THR A 235 -1.68 -24.33 17.06
N LEU A 236 -0.80 -24.15 16.07
CA LEU A 236 -0.73 -25.00 14.87
C LEU A 236 0.31 -26.11 15.01
N ASN A 237 -0.13 -27.36 14.84
CA ASN A 237 0.76 -28.51 14.84
C ASN A 237 1.71 -28.47 13.63
N SER A 238 3.02 -28.51 13.90
CA SER A 238 4.11 -28.38 12.92
C SER A 238 4.02 -29.37 11.74
N LYS A 239 3.37 -30.53 11.92
CA LYS A 239 3.14 -31.52 10.87
C LYS A 239 2.29 -31.01 9.70
N TYR A 240 1.47 -29.97 9.92
CA TYR A 240 0.55 -29.41 8.92
C TYR A 240 0.98 -28.03 8.39
N LEU A 241 2.17 -27.53 8.76
CA LEU A 241 2.66 -26.23 8.29
C LEU A 241 3.04 -26.28 6.80
N ASN A 242 2.28 -25.55 5.97
CA ASN A 242 2.60 -25.27 4.58
C ASN A 242 3.80 -24.31 4.45
N SER A 243 4.28 -24.07 3.22
CA SER A 243 5.46 -23.23 2.96
C SER A 243 5.32 -21.77 3.40
N GLU A 244 4.11 -21.20 3.32
CA GLU A 244 3.82 -19.82 3.72
C GLU A 244 3.84 -19.66 5.25
N LEU A 245 3.21 -20.58 5.98
CA LEU A 245 3.24 -20.60 7.44
C LEU A 245 4.65 -20.86 7.99
N ARG A 246 5.47 -21.71 7.34
CA ARG A 246 6.89 -21.87 7.68
C ARG A 246 7.64 -20.55 7.57
N ARG A 247 7.51 -19.86 6.43
CA ARG A 247 8.12 -18.53 6.23
C ARG A 247 7.66 -17.52 7.29
N LEU A 248 6.40 -17.57 7.72
CA LEU A 248 5.89 -16.69 8.79
C LEU A 248 6.52 -17.03 10.16
N THR A 249 6.70 -18.31 10.47
CA THR A 249 7.44 -18.79 11.65
C THR A 249 8.92 -18.36 11.60
N ASP A 250 9.59 -18.50 10.46
CA ASP A 250 11.00 -18.11 10.30
C ASP A 250 11.20 -16.60 10.47
N ILE A 251 10.25 -15.79 9.97
CA ILE A 251 10.18 -14.34 10.22
C ILE A 251 9.99 -14.08 11.71
N ARG A 252 8.99 -14.69 12.36
CA ARG A 252 8.72 -14.49 13.80
C ARG A 252 9.95 -14.79 14.66
N ASN A 253 10.58 -15.95 14.43
CA ASN A 253 11.74 -16.41 15.19
C ASN A 253 12.95 -15.49 14.97
N THR A 254 13.15 -14.99 13.73
CA THR A 254 14.16 -13.97 13.41
C THR A 254 13.91 -12.67 14.18
N LEU A 255 12.68 -12.17 14.14
CA LEU A 255 12.31 -10.94 14.84
C LEU A 255 12.47 -11.05 16.36
N GLN A 256 12.09 -12.19 16.95
CA GLN A 256 12.26 -12.47 18.38
C GLN A 256 13.74 -12.57 18.79
N ARG A 257 14.59 -13.21 17.96
CA ARG A 257 16.03 -13.30 18.17
C ARG A 257 16.73 -11.94 18.15
N ASP A 258 16.33 -11.05 17.24
CA ASP A 258 17.01 -9.77 17.05
C ASP A 258 16.43 -8.64 17.93
N LEU A 259 15.24 -8.85 18.51
CA LEU A 259 14.58 -7.89 19.41
C LEU A 259 15.45 -7.36 20.58
N PRO A 260 16.34 -8.13 21.22
CA PRO A 260 17.25 -7.60 22.25
C PRO A 260 18.23 -6.54 21.70
N LYS A 261 18.74 -6.71 20.47
CA LYS A 261 19.60 -5.71 19.79
C LYS A 261 18.83 -4.40 19.56
N PHE A 262 17.59 -4.53 19.08
CA PHE A 262 16.68 -3.38 18.91
C PHE A 262 16.41 -2.66 20.23
N TYR A 263 16.13 -3.40 21.30
CA TYR A 263 15.85 -2.84 22.63
C TYR A 263 17.00 -2.01 23.15
N ILE A 264 18.24 -2.51 23.06
CA ILE A 264 19.44 -1.82 23.54
C ILE A 264 19.59 -0.46 22.85
N LEU A 265 19.50 -0.41 21.52
CA LEU A 265 19.55 0.84 20.74
C LEU A 265 18.42 1.83 21.07
N HIS A 266 17.24 1.31 21.45
CA HIS A 266 16.05 2.13 21.75
C HIS A 266 15.80 2.27 23.25
N THR A 267 16.77 2.00 24.13
CA THR A 267 16.59 2.03 25.60
C THR A 267 16.01 3.37 26.07
N HIS A 268 16.46 4.48 25.48
CA HIS A 268 16.00 5.85 25.75
C HIS A 268 14.48 6.08 25.55
N ILE A 269 13.79 5.18 24.84
CA ILE A 269 12.34 5.22 24.63
C ILE A 269 11.57 4.60 25.81
N TYR A 270 12.21 3.69 26.57
CA TYR A 270 11.56 2.88 27.60
C TYR A 270 12.05 3.19 29.03
N ASP A 271 13.32 3.55 29.20
CA ASP A 271 13.90 3.96 30.48
C ASP A 271 14.86 5.16 30.33
N SER A 272 14.95 5.99 31.37
CA SER A 272 15.67 7.27 31.36
C SER A 272 17.04 7.23 32.04
N THR A 273 17.58 6.04 32.27
CA THR A 273 18.82 5.81 33.05
C THR A 273 20.11 5.93 32.23
N TYR A 274 20.01 5.82 30.91
CA TYR A 274 21.06 6.17 29.95
C TYR A 274 20.43 7.11 28.92
N SER A 275 21.16 8.13 28.47
CA SER A 275 20.65 9.22 27.62
C SER A 275 21.33 9.32 26.24
N HIS A 276 22.49 8.69 26.06
CA HIS A 276 23.17 8.59 24.77
C HIS A 276 23.73 7.19 24.52
N SER A 277 23.62 6.69 23.29
CA SER A 277 24.27 5.44 22.88
C SER A 277 25.80 5.49 23.01
N SER A 278 26.41 6.69 23.03
CA SER A 278 27.82 6.89 23.36
C SER A 278 28.17 6.54 24.81
N GLU A 279 27.28 6.75 25.78
CA GLU A 279 27.49 6.35 27.19
C GLU A 279 27.54 4.82 27.30
N MET A 280 26.66 4.14 26.56
CA MET A 280 26.59 2.69 26.50
C MET A 280 27.82 2.07 25.81
N TYR A 281 28.27 2.63 24.69
CA TYR A 281 29.47 2.14 23.99
C TYR A 281 30.77 2.45 24.78
N LYS A 282 30.81 3.54 25.55
CA LYS A 282 31.87 3.79 26.55
C LYS A 282 31.87 2.71 27.63
N ALA A 283 30.73 2.49 28.29
CA ALA A 283 30.61 1.48 29.34
C ALA A 283 30.98 0.06 28.85
N TYR A 284 30.72 -0.26 27.57
CA TYR A 284 31.20 -1.51 26.96
C TYR A 284 32.73 -1.55 26.83
N ALA A 285 33.34 -0.51 26.26
CA ALA A 285 34.81 -0.41 26.12
C ALA A 285 35.55 -0.34 27.47
N GLU A 286 34.92 0.24 28.49
CA GLU A 286 35.41 0.32 29.87
C GLU A 286 35.15 -0.95 30.70
N GLY A 287 34.42 -1.93 30.16
CA GLY A 287 34.03 -3.16 30.87
C GLY A 287 33.02 -2.96 32.02
N THR A 288 32.38 -1.80 32.11
CA THR A 288 31.43 -1.42 33.17
C THR A 288 29.96 -1.69 32.80
N LEU A 289 29.67 -2.04 31.54
CA LEU A 289 28.34 -2.40 31.06
C LEU A 289 27.87 -3.75 31.65
N ASN A 290 26.57 -3.88 31.94
CA ASN A 290 26.02 -5.09 32.56
C ASN A 290 26.05 -6.31 31.62
N ILE A 291 26.18 -7.49 32.23
CA ILE A 291 26.44 -8.78 31.58
C ILE A 291 25.50 -9.08 30.40
N GLU A 292 24.19 -8.82 30.55
CA GLU A 292 23.20 -9.07 29.48
C GLU A 292 23.41 -8.15 28.28
N GLN A 293 23.65 -6.85 28.50
CA GLN A 293 23.92 -5.92 27.40
C GLN A 293 25.28 -6.18 26.74
N THR A 294 26.32 -6.45 27.54
CA THR A 294 27.66 -6.83 27.07
C THR A 294 27.61 -8.05 26.15
N LYS A 295 26.95 -9.13 26.58
CA LYS A 295 26.74 -10.35 25.77
C LYS A 295 26.03 -10.11 24.43
N ILE A 296 25.08 -9.18 24.38
CA ILE A 296 24.37 -8.82 23.14
C ILE A 296 25.29 -8.03 22.19
N LEU A 297 26.18 -7.17 22.72
CA LEU A 297 27.20 -6.48 21.94
C LEU A 297 28.31 -7.44 21.46
N ASP A 298 28.76 -8.37 22.30
CA ASP A 298 29.76 -9.40 21.95
C ASP A 298 29.31 -10.29 20.78
N THR A 299 27.99 -10.52 20.69
CA THR A 299 27.31 -11.32 19.64
C THR A 299 26.96 -10.47 18.40
N ALA A 300 27.20 -9.16 18.42
CA ALA A 300 26.86 -8.24 17.34
C ALA A 300 28.07 -7.55 16.70
N PHE A 301 29.12 -7.28 17.47
CA PHE A 301 30.35 -6.67 16.99
C PHE A 301 31.35 -7.72 16.50
N SER A 302 32.00 -7.40 15.38
CA SER A 302 33.18 -8.08 14.87
C SER A 302 34.35 -8.03 15.86
N GLU A 303 35.27 -8.99 15.75
CA GLU A 303 36.50 -8.97 16.54
C GLU A 303 37.31 -7.68 16.28
N GLU A 304 37.37 -7.20 15.03
CA GLU A 304 38.01 -5.93 14.68
C GLU A 304 37.41 -4.72 15.42
N THR A 305 36.09 -4.65 15.58
CA THR A 305 35.44 -3.59 16.37
C THR A 305 35.73 -3.74 17.87
N LYS A 306 35.78 -4.98 18.40
CA LYS A 306 36.08 -5.24 19.82
C LYS A 306 37.54 -4.96 20.17
N GLU A 307 38.48 -5.42 19.35
CA GLU A 307 39.92 -5.13 19.46
C GLU A 307 40.19 -3.63 19.40
N LYS A 308 39.54 -2.90 18.47
CA LYS A 308 39.59 -1.44 18.45
C LYS A 308 39.10 -0.87 19.77
N LEU A 309 37.85 -1.12 20.16
CA LEU A 309 37.30 -0.54 21.40
C LEU A 309 38.19 -0.81 22.64
N ALA A 310 38.78 -2.00 22.74
CA ALA A 310 39.72 -2.37 23.80
C ALA A 310 41.10 -1.67 23.71
N SER A 311 41.58 -1.27 22.53
CA SER A 311 42.88 -0.61 22.36
C SER A 311 42.95 0.81 22.93
N GLY A 312 41.79 1.41 23.25
CA GLY A 312 41.67 2.81 23.67
C GLY A 312 41.99 3.84 22.58
N GLY A 313 41.84 5.12 22.93
CA GLY A 313 42.15 6.26 22.06
C GLY A 313 41.00 6.80 21.19
N HIS A 314 39.82 6.20 21.25
CA HIS A 314 38.67 6.57 20.40
C HIS A 314 37.93 7.80 20.91
N ASP A 315 37.45 8.63 19.99
CA ASP A 315 36.31 9.48 20.28
C ASP A 315 35.00 8.69 20.15
N PHE A 316 34.01 9.05 20.97
CA PHE A 316 32.63 8.60 20.79
C PHE A 316 31.81 9.69 20.09
N SER A 317 32.36 10.22 18.98
CA SER A 317 31.68 11.20 18.14
C SER A 317 30.44 10.61 17.46
N MET A 318 29.62 11.49 16.89
CA MET A 318 28.44 11.12 16.10
C MET A 318 28.76 10.22 14.89
N ALA A 319 30.03 10.17 14.45
CA ALA A 319 30.48 9.25 13.40
C ALA A 319 30.73 7.85 13.98
N THR A 320 31.56 7.74 15.02
CA THR A 320 31.88 6.46 15.70
C THR A 320 30.62 5.80 16.24
N VAL A 321 29.77 6.55 16.92
CA VAL A 321 28.49 6.07 17.47
C VAL A 321 27.57 5.55 16.37
N ARG A 322 27.52 6.22 15.20
CA ARG A 322 26.75 5.74 14.05
C ARG A 322 27.33 4.45 13.47
N ALA A 323 28.65 4.31 13.37
CA ALA A 323 29.28 3.08 12.88
C ALA A 323 28.93 1.88 13.77
N LEU A 324 29.10 2.02 15.09
CA LEU A 324 28.74 1.00 16.08
C LEU A 324 27.24 0.68 16.07
N SER A 325 26.37 1.69 15.97
CA SER A 325 24.93 1.45 15.83
C SER A 325 24.57 0.74 14.53
N ASN A 326 25.20 1.07 13.41
CA ASN A 326 24.98 0.38 12.14
C ASN A 326 25.37 -1.10 12.23
N GLU A 327 26.54 -1.41 12.83
CA GLU A 327 27.03 -2.78 13.05
C GLU A 327 26.08 -3.58 13.96
N LEU A 328 25.62 -2.97 15.07
CA LEU A 328 24.61 -3.58 15.96
C LEU A 328 23.26 -3.82 15.27
N THR A 329 22.89 -3.02 14.26
CA THR A 329 21.70 -3.25 13.41
C THR A 329 21.95 -4.15 12.19
N ALA A 330 23.17 -4.63 11.93
CA ALA A 330 23.48 -5.34 10.69
C ALA A 330 22.62 -6.60 10.51
N GLY A 331 21.91 -6.68 9.39
CA GLY A 331 20.97 -7.77 9.07
C GLY A 331 19.65 -7.77 9.86
N MET A 332 19.45 -6.87 10.82
CA MET A 332 18.23 -6.81 11.63
C MET A 332 17.09 -6.14 10.86
N VAL A 333 15.90 -6.74 10.90
CA VAL A 333 14.66 -6.09 10.46
C VAL A 333 14.08 -5.26 11.60
N TYR A 334 13.82 -3.97 11.37
CA TYR A 334 13.25 -3.05 12.36
C TYR A 334 12.40 -1.96 11.67
N PRO A 335 11.46 -1.31 12.39
CA PRO A 335 10.54 -0.37 11.80
C PRO A 335 11.21 0.99 11.66
N SER A 336 10.98 1.62 10.52
CA SER A 336 11.33 3.01 10.30
C SER A 336 10.34 3.61 9.30
N ALA A 337 10.18 4.93 9.29
CA ALA A 337 9.40 5.58 8.24
C ALA A 337 9.94 5.32 6.82
N HIS A 338 11.20 4.89 6.68
CA HIS A 338 11.73 4.43 5.40
C HIS A 338 11.27 3.01 5.05
N ALA A 339 11.22 2.09 6.02
CA ALA A 339 10.65 0.76 5.84
C ALA A 339 9.14 0.86 5.49
N PHE A 340 8.38 1.71 6.18
CA PHE A 340 6.97 1.97 5.83
C PHE A 340 6.79 2.54 4.41
N ARG A 341 7.72 3.39 3.93
CA ARG A 341 7.74 3.86 2.53
C ARG A 341 7.94 2.71 1.52
N HIS A 342 8.77 1.72 1.85
CA HIS A 342 8.94 0.52 1.02
C HIS A 342 7.72 -0.40 1.07
N VAL A 343 7.17 -0.68 2.26
CA VAL A 343 5.94 -1.47 2.44
C VAL A 343 4.75 -0.83 1.71
N TRP A 344 4.64 0.50 1.72
CA TRP A 344 3.64 1.25 0.95
C TRP A 344 3.83 1.03 -0.56
N ALA A 345 5.06 1.16 -1.07
CA ALA A 345 5.36 0.95 -2.49
C ALA A 345 5.09 -0.50 -2.95
N GLU A 346 5.43 -1.50 -2.13
CA GLU A 346 5.14 -2.91 -2.38
C GLU A 346 3.63 -3.18 -2.37
N ALA A 347 2.90 -2.71 -1.35
CA ALA A 347 1.45 -2.86 -1.27
C ALA A 347 0.75 -2.26 -2.50
N VAL A 348 1.23 -1.13 -3.01
CA VAL A 348 0.70 -0.50 -4.23
C VAL A 348 1.09 -1.31 -5.49
N LEU A 349 2.31 -1.84 -5.60
CA LEU A 349 2.75 -2.71 -6.71
C LEU A 349 1.99 -4.03 -6.80
N VAL A 350 1.61 -4.61 -5.66
CA VAL A 350 0.88 -5.89 -5.58
C VAL A 350 -0.61 -5.70 -5.83
N ARG A 351 -1.22 -4.61 -5.33
CA ARG A 351 -2.67 -4.37 -5.42
C ARG A 351 -3.13 -3.75 -6.73
N TYR A 352 -2.40 -2.78 -7.28
CA TYR A 352 -2.85 -2.01 -8.45
C TYR A 352 -2.21 -2.47 -9.77
N ARG A 353 -2.91 -2.26 -10.88
CA ARG A 353 -2.44 -2.61 -12.24
C ARG A 353 -2.38 -1.36 -13.12
N GLY A 354 -1.34 -1.22 -13.93
CA GLY A 354 -1.10 -0.06 -14.80
C GLY A 354 0.33 0.47 -14.68
N ASP A 355 0.56 1.75 -15.02
CA ASP A 355 1.84 2.43 -14.72
C ASP A 355 1.90 2.83 -13.23
N VAL A 356 1.99 1.80 -12.38
CA VAL A 356 2.15 1.95 -10.93
C VAL A 356 3.45 2.70 -10.60
N GLY A 357 4.48 2.59 -11.44
CA GLY A 357 5.70 3.37 -11.32
C GLY A 357 5.44 4.89 -11.37
N LYS A 358 4.56 5.36 -12.25
CA LYS A 358 4.13 6.77 -12.27
C LYS A 358 3.41 7.18 -10.99
N PHE A 359 2.52 6.35 -10.47
CA PHE A 359 1.81 6.63 -9.22
C PHE A 359 2.76 6.71 -8.02
N ILE A 360 3.73 5.78 -7.91
CA ILE A 360 4.77 5.81 -6.89
C ILE A 360 5.68 7.04 -7.04
N ARG A 361 6.10 7.40 -8.26
CA ARG A 361 6.86 8.64 -8.51
C ARG A 361 6.08 9.89 -8.07
N ALA A 362 4.76 9.92 -8.29
CA ALA A 362 3.89 11.02 -7.85
C ALA A 362 3.75 11.09 -6.32
N ASN A 363 3.42 9.98 -5.64
CA ASN A 363 3.38 9.95 -4.17
C ASN A 363 4.77 10.19 -3.54
N PHE A 364 5.86 9.97 -4.26
CA PHE A 364 7.20 10.29 -3.76
C PHE A 364 7.72 11.68 -4.20
N LYS A 365 6.96 12.41 -5.04
CA LYS A 365 7.33 13.72 -5.64
C LYS A 365 8.73 13.69 -6.28
N HIS A 366 9.10 12.56 -6.89
CA HIS A 366 10.37 12.40 -7.61
C HIS A 366 10.23 12.96 -9.03
N LEU A 367 10.89 14.10 -9.31
CA LEU A 367 10.78 14.83 -10.59
C LEU A 367 11.57 14.21 -11.75
N ASP A 368 12.58 13.37 -11.48
CA ASP A 368 13.49 12.82 -12.48
C ASP A 368 13.56 11.29 -12.38
N GLU A 369 13.53 10.63 -13.54
CA GLU A 369 13.73 9.19 -13.70
C GLU A 369 15.10 8.73 -13.16
N ARG A 370 16.12 9.59 -13.17
CA ARG A 370 17.43 9.31 -12.55
C ARG A 370 17.36 9.16 -11.03
N PHE A 371 16.47 9.86 -10.33
CA PHE A 371 16.26 9.67 -8.89
C PHE A 371 15.48 8.37 -8.61
N PHE A 372 14.56 7.97 -9.48
CA PHE A 372 13.94 6.65 -9.42
C PHE A 372 14.94 5.52 -9.72
N MET A 373 15.81 5.71 -10.72
CA MET A 373 16.91 4.79 -11.01
C MET A 373 17.95 4.74 -9.89
N ASN A 374 18.21 5.83 -9.17
CA ASN A 374 19.05 5.80 -7.97
C ASN A 374 18.36 5.02 -6.82
N TYR A 375 17.03 5.13 -6.67
CA TYR A 375 16.25 4.28 -5.75
C TYR A 375 16.28 2.79 -6.15
N LEU A 376 16.47 2.48 -7.44
CA LEU A 376 16.69 1.12 -7.97
C LEU A 376 18.18 0.70 -8.04
N ARG A 377 19.13 1.57 -7.68
CA ARG A 377 20.57 1.30 -7.78
C ARG A 377 21.19 0.77 -6.48
N ASP A 378 20.51 0.93 -5.35
CA ASP A 378 20.82 0.11 -4.19
C ASP A 378 20.60 -1.35 -4.58
N LYS A 379 21.67 -2.16 -4.47
CA LYS A 379 21.66 -3.58 -4.89
C LYS A 379 20.51 -4.34 -4.23
N GLU A 380 20.21 -4.00 -2.98
CA GLU A 380 19.09 -4.54 -2.21
C GLU A 380 17.73 -4.15 -2.79
N THR A 381 17.53 -2.91 -3.26
CA THR A 381 16.23 -2.49 -3.83
C THR A 381 16.05 -3.02 -5.26
N LEU A 382 17.11 -3.19 -6.04
CA LEU A 382 17.02 -3.94 -7.30
C LEU A 382 16.64 -5.40 -7.04
N ALA A 383 17.29 -6.04 -6.06
CA ALA A 383 16.97 -7.40 -5.64
C ALA A 383 15.53 -7.52 -5.10
N VAL A 384 15.05 -6.58 -4.27
CA VAL A 384 13.67 -6.56 -3.78
C VAL A 384 12.68 -6.33 -4.91
N TYR A 385 12.94 -5.43 -5.87
CA TYR A 385 12.06 -5.27 -7.04
C TYR A 385 12.03 -6.52 -7.93
N GLN A 386 13.19 -7.17 -8.13
CA GLN A 386 13.29 -8.45 -8.86
C GLN A 386 12.58 -9.58 -8.11
N VAL A 387 12.72 -9.66 -6.77
CA VAL A 387 12.04 -10.64 -5.92
C VAL A 387 10.53 -10.40 -5.93
N ALA A 388 10.06 -9.17 -5.72
CA ALA A 388 8.64 -8.84 -5.79
C ALA A 388 8.06 -9.13 -7.19
N THR A 389 8.78 -8.77 -8.25
CA THR A 389 8.38 -9.08 -9.64
C THR A 389 8.34 -10.60 -9.86
N ARG A 390 9.32 -11.37 -9.37
CA ARG A 390 9.33 -12.84 -9.45
C ARG A 390 8.25 -13.48 -8.57
N THR A 391 7.93 -12.94 -7.40
CA THR A 391 6.80 -13.37 -6.57
C THR A 391 5.47 -13.14 -7.29
N VAL A 392 5.29 -11.98 -7.93
CA VAL A 392 4.09 -11.70 -8.76
C VAL A 392 4.04 -12.60 -9.99
N ILE A 393 5.16 -12.87 -10.68
CA ILE A 393 5.22 -13.82 -11.80
C ILE A 393 4.85 -15.24 -11.32
N ASN A 394 5.46 -15.72 -10.24
CA ASN A 394 5.19 -17.05 -9.66
C ASN A 394 3.72 -17.18 -9.26
N GLY A 395 3.17 -16.20 -8.53
CA GLY A 395 1.77 -16.18 -8.11
C GLY A 395 0.80 -16.15 -9.30
N MET A 396 1.02 -15.26 -10.27
CA MET A 396 0.22 -15.13 -11.48
C MET A 396 0.22 -16.43 -12.30
N VAL A 397 1.40 -17.01 -12.57
CA VAL A 397 1.53 -18.25 -13.35
C VAL A 397 0.87 -19.43 -12.63
N ARG A 398 1.05 -19.54 -11.30
CA ARG A 398 0.39 -20.57 -10.47
C ARG A 398 -1.13 -20.43 -10.51
N GLN A 399 -1.66 -19.24 -10.20
CA GLN A 399 -3.09 -18.97 -10.18
C GLN A 399 -3.75 -19.24 -11.53
N HIS A 400 -3.09 -18.88 -12.63
CA HIS A 400 -3.59 -19.13 -13.98
C HIS A 400 -3.53 -20.62 -14.36
N ILE A 401 -2.49 -21.36 -13.95
CA ILE A 401 -2.39 -22.81 -14.19
C ILE A 401 -3.43 -23.59 -13.38
N MET A 402 -3.71 -23.19 -12.13
CA MET A 402 -4.82 -23.77 -11.35
C MET A 402 -6.18 -23.44 -11.99
N ALA A 403 -6.36 -22.19 -12.43
CA ALA A 403 -7.58 -21.78 -13.12
C ALA A 403 -7.79 -22.43 -14.51
N ILE A 404 -6.81 -23.12 -15.08
CA ILE A 404 -6.99 -23.83 -16.38
C ILE A 404 -7.84 -25.10 -16.24
N THR A 405 -7.86 -25.72 -15.05
CA THR A 405 -8.71 -26.87 -14.73
C THR A 405 -10.12 -26.49 -14.26
N ASP A 406 -10.34 -25.23 -13.87
CA ASP A 406 -11.65 -24.74 -13.46
C ASP A 406 -12.61 -24.57 -14.66
N GLU A 407 -13.89 -24.90 -14.49
CA GLU A 407 -14.94 -24.71 -15.51
C GLU A 407 -15.15 -23.24 -15.91
N LYS A 408 -14.72 -22.29 -15.06
CA LYS A 408 -15.00 -20.85 -15.18
C LYS A 408 -13.76 -20.04 -14.84
N ARG A 409 -12.92 -19.75 -15.85
CA ARG A 409 -11.69 -18.96 -15.69
C ARG A 409 -11.79 -17.60 -16.37
N GLU A 410 -11.44 -16.54 -15.66
CA GLU A 410 -11.55 -15.18 -16.17
C GLU A 410 -10.23 -14.68 -16.80
N TYR A 411 -9.64 -15.50 -17.68
CA TYR A 411 -8.38 -15.20 -18.39
C TYR A 411 -8.55 -15.33 -19.91
N ALA A 412 -7.76 -14.56 -20.67
CA ALA A 412 -7.73 -14.54 -22.13
C ALA A 412 -6.37 -14.04 -22.66
N GLY A 413 -6.16 -14.06 -23.98
CA GLY A 413 -5.04 -13.37 -24.61
C GLY A 413 -4.08 -14.22 -25.46
N GLY A 414 -2.80 -13.92 -25.36
CA GLY A 414 -1.68 -14.70 -25.90
C GLY A 414 -1.08 -15.65 -24.87
N PHE A 415 -0.96 -15.20 -23.62
CA PHE A 415 -0.37 -15.95 -22.51
C PHE A 415 -1.29 -17.09 -22.02
N ASP A 416 -2.58 -16.82 -21.80
CA ASP A 416 -3.62 -17.83 -21.54
C ASP A 416 -3.58 -19.02 -22.52
N ARG A 417 -3.49 -18.73 -23.83
CA ARG A 417 -3.39 -19.78 -24.87
C ARG A 417 -2.08 -20.55 -24.84
N TYR A 418 -1.00 -19.96 -24.33
CA TYR A 418 0.27 -20.65 -24.12
C TYR A 418 0.20 -21.57 -22.91
N LEU A 419 -0.29 -21.10 -21.75
CA LEU A 419 -0.46 -21.94 -20.56
C LEU A 419 -1.47 -23.08 -20.82
N SER A 420 -2.60 -22.79 -21.45
CA SER A 420 -3.61 -23.80 -21.86
C SER A 420 -3.00 -24.87 -22.78
N LYS A 421 -2.06 -24.50 -23.65
CA LYS A 421 -1.31 -25.47 -24.47
C LYS A 421 -0.28 -26.24 -23.64
N ALA A 422 0.42 -25.59 -22.71
CA ALA A 422 1.45 -26.20 -21.88
C ALA A 422 0.86 -27.29 -20.96
N VAL A 423 -0.20 -26.97 -20.19
CA VAL A 423 -0.91 -27.93 -19.32
C VAL A 423 -1.41 -29.13 -20.14
N ARG A 424 -2.09 -28.88 -21.27
CA ARG A 424 -2.62 -29.94 -22.15
C ARG A 424 -1.52 -30.81 -22.77
N MET A 425 -0.35 -30.27 -23.07
CA MET A 425 0.78 -31.04 -23.61
C MET A 425 1.54 -31.85 -22.56
N THR A 426 1.58 -31.38 -21.31
CA THR A 426 2.31 -32.02 -20.22
C THR A 426 1.49 -33.11 -19.50
N LYS A 427 0.18 -33.23 -19.79
CA LYS A 427 -0.74 -34.22 -19.19
C LYS A 427 -0.70 -34.20 -17.65
N VAL A 428 -0.63 -33.01 -17.08
CA VAL A 428 -0.60 -32.78 -15.62
C VAL A 428 -1.82 -33.44 -14.98
N VAL A 429 -1.63 -34.25 -13.93
CA VAL A 429 -2.71 -35.01 -13.26
C VAL A 429 -2.76 -34.81 -11.75
N SER A 430 -1.84 -34.03 -11.17
CA SER A 430 -1.81 -33.72 -9.73
C SER A 430 -1.36 -32.28 -9.43
N ASP A 431 -1.82 -31.73 -8.30
CA ASP A 431 -1.46 -30.37 -7.84
C ASP A 431 0.05 -30.16 -7.74
N GLN A 432 0.80 -31.19 -7.34
CA GLN A 432 2.26 -31.12 -7.22
C GLN A 432 2.95 -30.97 -8.58
N GLU A 433 2.41 -31.57 -9.64
CA GLU A 433 2.89 -31.37 -11.00
C GLU A 433 2.43 -30.01 -11.57
N HIS A 434 1.24 -29.51 -11.17
CA HIS A 434 0.80 -28.14 -11.48
C HIS A 434 1.78 -27.10 -10.87
N GLU A 435 2.23 -27.29 -9.62
CA GLU A 435 3.26 -26.46 -9.00
C GLU A 435 4.60 -26.54 -9.74
N GLN A 436 5.06 -27.74 -10.10
CA GLN A 436 6.32 -27.93 -10.85
C GLN A 436 6.26 -27.27 -12.24
N LEU A 437 5.15 -27.40 -12.96
CA LEU A 437 4.94 -26.74 -14.26
C LEU A 437 4.90 -25.22 -14.10
N ALA A 438 4.22 -24.71 -13.07
CA ALA A 438 4.18 -23.29 -12.77
C ALA A 438 5.57 -22.74 -12.49
N HIS A 439 6.35 -23.40 -11.63
CA HIS A 439 7.73 -23.01 -11.30
C HIS A 439 8.65 -23.03 -12.53
N ARG A 440 8.53 -24.05 -13.39
CA ARG A 440 9.32 -24.15 -14.64
C ARG A 440 9.01 -22.97 -15.57
N ILE A 441 7.73 -22.66 -15.78
CA ILE A 441 7.32 -21.57 -16.66
C ILE A 441 7.69 -20.20 -16.06
N SER A 442 7.47 -20.00 -14.76
CA SER A 442 7.73 -18.74 -14.07
C SER A 442 9.22 -18.43 -13.89
N GLY A 443 10.06 -19.46 -13.71
CA GLY A 443 11.51 -19.34 -13.61
C GLY A 443 12.20 -19.25 -14.97
N GLU A 444 11.94 -20.20 -15.87
CA GLU A 444 12.74 -20.38 -17.10
C GLU A 444 12.17 -19.68 -18.34
N LYS A 445 10.86 -19.38 -18.38
CA LYS A 445 10.19 -18.93 -19.61
C LYS A 445 9.56 -17.55 -19.53
N VAL A 446 9.34 -16.99 -18.34
CA VAL A 446 8.98 -15.58 -18.18
C VAL A 446 10.25 -14.76 -17.87
N ILE A 447 10.58 -13.80 -18.74
CA ILE A 447 11.68 -12.87 -18.52
C ILE A 447 11.24 -11.77 -17.55
N ASP A 448 10.10 -11.13 -17.82
CA ASP A 448 9.63 -9.94 -17.11
C ASP A 448 8.14 -9.66 -17.38
N ILE A 449 7.48 -8.90 -16.50
CA ILE A 449 6.07 -8.49 -16.63
C ILE A 449 5.93 -6.96 -16.66
N LYS A 450 5.03 -6.46 -17.51
CA LYS A 450 4.59 -5.05 -17.48
C LYS A 450 3.06 -4.95 -17.51
N PRO A 451 2.39 -4.64 -16.38
CA PRO A 451 0.94 -4.43 -16.37
C PRO A 451 0.54 -3.15 -17.12
N ASN A 452 -0.63 -3.18 -17.75
CA ASN A 452 -1.30 -2.03 -18.39
C ASN A 452 -2.81 -2.18 -18.11
N ALA A 453 -3.59 -1.10 -18.24
CA ALA A 453 -5.03 -1.13 -17.95
C ALA A 453 -5.77 -2.24 -18.72
N TRP A 454 -5.46 -2.39 -20.02
CA TRP A 454 -6.09 -3.36 -20.93
C TRP A 454 -5.41 -4.76 -20.96
N GLY A 455 -4.38 -5.02 -20.13
CA GLY A 455 -3.68 -6.31 -20.14
C GLY A 455 -2.24 -6.26 -19.63
N THR A 456 -1.78 -7.37 -19.04
CA THR A 456 -0.40 -7.55 -18.58
C THR A 456 0.48 -8.09 -19.72
N CYS A 457 1.59 -7.41 -20.02
CA CYS A 457 2.58 -7.90 -20.96
C CYS A 457 3.55 -8.85 -20.25
N VAL A 458 3.33 -10.16 -20.38
CA VAL A 458 4.19 -11.22 -19.86
C VAL A 458 5.22 -11.56 -20.94
N LEU A 459 6.39 -10.91 -20.87
CA LEU A 459 7.46 -11.13 -21.85
C LEU A 459 8.11 -12.49 -21.59
N ARG A 460 8.13 -13.34 -22.62
CA ARG A 460 8.70 -14.68 -22.55
C ARG A 460 9.97 -14.82 -23.38
N GLU A 461 10.84 -15.71 -22.96
CA GLU A 461 12.02 -16.13 -23.71
C GLU A 461 11.63 -16.61 -25.12
N GLY A 462 12.36 -16.14 -26.14
CA GLY A 462 12.17 -16.54 -27.54
C GLY A 462 10.91 -15.95 -28.19
N THR A 463 10.26 -14.98 -27.55
CA THR A 463 9.05 -14.30 -28.06
C THR A 463 9.25 -12.78 -28.29
N GLU A 464 10.50 -12.31 -28.17
CA GLU A 464 10.89 -10.90 -28.24
C GLU A 464 10.67 -10.33 -29.64
N LYS A 465 11.01 -11.09 -30.69
CA LYS A 465 10.82 -10.69 -32.09
C LYS A 465 9.34 -10.74 -32.51
N GLN A 466 8.55 -11.59 -31.85
CA GLN A 466 7.14 -11.87 -32.12
C GLN A 466 6.19 -10.97 -31.33
N ALA A 467 6.71 -10.14 -30.42
CA ALA A 467 5.94 -9.11 -29.73
C ALA A 467 5.51 -8.01 -30.73
N ARG A 468 4.22 -7.63 -30.72
CA ARG A 468 3.67 -6.58 -31.63
C ARG A 468 4.23 -5.16 -31.41
N CYS A 469 5.11 -4.96 -30.44
CA CYS A 469 5.86 -3.73 -30.21
C CYS A 469 7.38 -3.91 -30.41
N SER A 470 7.80 -5.02 -31.02
CA SER A 470 9.20 -5.28 -31.35
C SER A 470 9.66 -4.40 -32.49
N VAL A 471 10.85 -3.79 -32.34
CA VAL A 471 11.56 -3.06 -33.39
C VAL A 471 13.00 -3.54 -33.32
N ASP A 472 13.55 -3.95 -34.46
CA ASP A 472 14.87 -4.61 -34.59
C ASP A 472 14.99 -5.88 -33.72
N GLY A 473 13.85 -6.55 -33.50
CA GLY A 473 13.74 -7.72 -32.62
C GLY A 473 13.66 -7.42 -31.12
N VAL A 474 13.70 -6.15 -30.70
CA VAL A 474 13.65 -5.72 -29.29
C VAL A 474 12.27 -5.11 -28.94
N PRO A 475 11.50 -5.70 -28.00
CA PRO A 475 10.22 -5.19 -27.52
C PRO A 475 10.28 -3.76 -26.95
N LYS A 476 9.83 -2.76 -27.70
CA LYS A 476 9.71 -1.37 -27.25
C LYS A 476 8.45 -1.18 -26.38
N ARG A 477 8.42 -1.84 -25.22
CA ARG A 477 7.30 -1.90 -24.24
C ARG A 477 6.84 -0.56 -23.66
N ILE A 478 7.46 0.56 -24.04
CA ILE A 478 6.95 1.92 -23.79
C ILE A 478 5.82 2.32 -24.75
N THR A 479 5.83 1.82 -26.00
CA THR A 479 4.83 2.14 -27.04
C THR A 479 3.50 1.36 -26.90
N ALA A 480 3.22 0.87 -25.70
CA ALA A 480 2.10 -0.03 -25.40
C ALA A 480 0.74 0.66 -25.63
N LYS A 481 -0.16 -0.02 -26.35
CA LYS A 481 -1.52 0.44 -26.68
C LYS A 481 -2.40 -0.74 -27.09
N PRO A 482 -3.75 -0.67 -26.92
CA PRO A 482 -4.66 -1.79 -27.15
C PRO A 482 -4.43 -2.55 -28.47
N ARG A 483 -4.32 -1.84 -29.61
CA ARG A 483 -4.11 -2.45 -30.95
C ARG A 483 -2.87 -3.34 -31.07
N LEU A 484 -1.81 -3.03 -30.31
CA LEU A 484 -0.58 -3.83 -30.27
C LEU A 484 -0.69 -4.91 -29.19
N CYS A 485 -1.07 -4.53 -27.96
CA CYS A 485 -1.05 -5.41 -26.81
C CYS A 485 -2.10 -6.52 -26.92
N LEU A 486 -3.38 -6.20 -27.14
CA LEU A 486 -4.45 -7.20 -27.14
C LEU A 486 -4.25 -8.26 -28.24
N GLY A 487 -3.59 -7.92 -29.35
CA GLY A 487 -3.23 -8.86 -30.42
C GLY A 487 -1.93 -9.64 -30.20
N CYS A 488 -1.17 -9.36 -29.13
CA CYS A 488 0.18 -9.87 -28.90
C CYS A 488 0.20 -11.33 -28.43
N VAL A 489 1.29 -12.04 -28.71
CA VAL A 489 1.58 -13.38 -28.14
C VAL A 489 1.89 -13.33 -26.64
N ASN A 490 2.25 -12.16 -26.11
CA ASN A 490 2.69 -11.93 -24.74
C ASN A 490 1.70 -11.10 -23.90
N ALA A 491 0.50 -10.85 -24.41
CA ALA A 491 -0.55 -10.28 -23.57
C ALA A 491 -1.24 -11.38 -22.78
N ASP A 492 -1.26 -11.22 -21.47
CA ASP A 492 -2.25 -11.80 -20.59
C ASP A 492 -3.36 -10.76 -20.34
N VAL A 493 -4.61 -11.23 -20.24
CA VAL A 493 -5.79 -10.39 -20.04
C VAL A 493 -6.70 -11.10 -19.05
N SER A 494 -6.88 -10.55 -17.85
CA SER A 494 -7.83 -11.08 -16.87
C SER A 494 -9.08 -10.22 -16.75
N GLU A 495 -10.06 -10.66 -15.94
CA GLU A 495 -11.27 -9.90 -15.58
C GLU A 495 -10.99 -8.41 -15.32
N GLY A 496 -10.04 -8.12 -14.43
CA GLY A 496 -9.69 -6.76 -14.02
C GLY A 496 -9.14 -5.87 -15.13
N ASN A 497 -8.83 -6.42 -16.31
CA ASN A 497 -8.49 -5.65 -17.50
C ASN A 497 -9.70 -5.22 -18.34
N TYR A 498 -10.90 -5.75 -18.08
CA TYR A 498 -12.12 -5.49 -18.87
C TYR A 498 -12.46 -3.99 -18.93
N LEU A 499 -12.57 -3.32 -17.78
CA LEU A 499 -12.84 -1.88 -17.73
C LEU A 499 -11.72 -1.07 -18.44
N GLY A 500 -10.48 -1.52 -18.32
CA GLY A 500 -9.35 -0.94 -19.05
C GLY A 500 -9.43 -1.12 -20.57
N ILE A 501 -10.00 -2.23 -21.06
CA ILE A 501 -10.31 -2.42 -22.49
C ILE A 501 -11.42 -1.45 -22.90
N VAL A 502 -12.55 -1.42 -22.18
CA VAL A 502 -13.71 -0.56 -22.46
C VAL A 502 -13.31 0.92 -22.58
N ILE A 503 -12.57 1.43 -21.59
CA ILE A 503 -12.16 2.84 -21.54
C ILE A 503 -11.19 3.18 -22.67
N TYR A 504 -10.14 2.37 -22.86
CA TYR A 504 -9.04 2.75 -23.77
C TYR A 504 -9.35 2.54 -25.26
N ILE A 505 -10.38 1.77 -25.63
CA ILE A 505 -10.86 1.67 -27.02
C ILE A 505 -12.05 2.59 -27.33
N LYS A 506 -12.56 3.38 -26.36
CA LYS A 506 -13.70 4.28 -26.55
C LYS A 506 -13.51 5.24 -27.74
N ARG A 507 -12.26 5.66 -28.02
CA ARG A 507 -11.91 6.48 -29.19
C ARG A 507 -11.97 5.70 -30.50
N ASP A 508 -11.45 4.48 -30.54
CA ASP A 508 -11.55 3.60 -31.70
C ASP A 508 -13.02 3.32 -32.06
N VAL A 509 -13.85 3.00 -31.06
CA VAL A 509 -15.30 2.81 -31.21
C VAL A 509 -15.98 4.07 -31.76
N ALA A 510 -15.70 5.24 -31.19
CA ALA A 510 -16.27 6.51 -31.67
C ALA A 510 -15.86 6.85 -33.12
N VAL A 511 -14.64 6.52 -33.54
CA VAL A 511 -14.22 6.67 -34.95
C VAL A 511 -14.95 5.69 -35.85
N CYS A 512 -15.05 4.41 -35.48
CA CYS A 512 -15.77 3.40 -36.26
C CYS A 512 -17.25 3.75 -36.50
N ARG A 513 -17.91 4.39 -35.53
CA ARG A 513 -19.34 4.77 -35.61
C ARG A 513 -19.58 6.14 -36.27
N ASN A 514 -18.55 6.91 -36.61
CA ASN A 514 -18.74 8.25 -37.16
C ASN A 514 -19.01 8.18 -38.69
N PRO A 515 -20.20 8.58 -39.19
CA PRO A 515 -20.49 8.54 -40.62
C PRO A 515 -19.57 9.48 -41.41
N LYS A 516 -19.14 10.61 -40.84
CA LYS A 516 -18.36 11.66 -41.52
C LYS A 516 -16.87 11.34 -41.74
N LEU A 517 -16.40 10.16 -41.34
CA LEU A 517 -15.00 9.75 -41.51
C LEU A 517 -14.84 8.73 -42.66
N PRO A 518 -13.94 8.97 -43.64
CA PRO A 518 -13.64 8.00 -44.69
C PRO A 518 -13.16 6.64 -44.17
N ALA A 519 -13.41 5.59 -44.96
CA ALA A 519 -13.08 4.20 -44.61
C ALA A 519 -11.59 4.00 -44.24
N PHE A 520 -10.65 4.64 -44.95
CA PHE A 520 -9.22 4.54 -44.65
C PHE A 520 -8.81 5.10 -43.26
N ILE A 521 -9.59 6.05 -42.72
CA ILE A 521 -9.39 6.56 -41.35
C ILE A 521 -10.00 5.57 -40.34
N LYS A 522 -11.13 4.94 -40.67
CA LYS A 522 -11.79 3.93 -39.83
C LYS A 522 -10.98 2.64 -39.71
N GLU A 523 -10.35 2.17 -40.78
CA GLU A 523 -9.74 0.82 -40.84
C GLU A 523 -8.78 0.49 -39.67
N PRO A 524 -7.79 1.33 -39.29
CA PRO A 524 -6.92 1.04 -38.15
C PRO A 524 -7.66 0.87 -36.83
N HIS A 525 -8.79 1.56 -36.66
CA HIS A 525 -9.66 1.50 -35.48
C HIS A 525 -10.60 0.29 -35.53
N ILE A 526 -11.12 -0.06 -36.71
CA ILE A 526 -11.85 -1.32 -36.96
C ILE A 526 -10.99 -2.51 -36.54
N GLN A 527 -9.69 -2.50 -36.84
CA GLN A 527 -8.76 -3.55 -36.39
C GLN A 527 -8.56 -3.54 -34.87
N THR A 528 -8.48 -2.38 -34.20
CA THR A 528 -8.50 -2.32 -32.72
C THR A 528 -9.76 -2.94 -32.14
N VAL A 529 -10.94 -2.58 -32.67
CA VAL A 529 -12.25 -3.06 -32.23
C VAL A 529 -12.39 -4.58 -32.44
N LYS A 530 -12.03 -5.11 -33.61
CA LYS A 530 -12.01 -6.56 -33.90
C LYS A 530 -11.12 -7.34 -32.92
N ILE A 531 -9.94 -6.80 -32.59
CA ILE A 531 -9.01 -7.42 -31.63
C ILE A 531 -9.57 -7.36 -30.20
N ALA A 532 -10.19 -6.26 -29.80
CA ALA A 532 -10.76 -6.10 -28.46
C ALA A 532 -11.99 -6.99 -28.26
N LEU A 533 -12.92 -7.01 -29.22
CA LEU A 533 -14.07 -7.92 -29.27
C LEU A 533 -13.61 -9.36 -29.03
N LYS A 534 -12.60 -9.82 -29.78
CA LYS A 534 -12.04 -11.16 -29.64
C LYS A 534 -11.45 -11.48 -28.25
N ARG A 535 -11.09 -10.48 -27.42
CA ARG A 535 -10.64 -10.72 -26.03
C ARG A 535 -11.78 -10.72 -25.04
N VAL A 536 -12.77 -9.84 -25.23
CA VAL A 536 -13.97 -9.83 -24.39
C VAL A 536 -14.81 -11.09 -24.63
N GLU A 537 -14.92 -11.57 -25.88
CA GLU A 537 -15.53 -12.87 -26.20
C GLU A 537 -14.77 -14.05 -25.59
N GLN A 538 -13.43 -13.99 -25.51
CA GLN A 538 -12.65 -15.02 -24.82
C GLN A 538 -12.88 -15.02 -23.30
N LEU A 539 -12.91 -13.85 -22.66
CA LEU A 539 -13.27 -13.74 -21.24
C LEU A 539 -14.69 -14.28 -21.00
N ARG A 540 -15.65 -13.95 -21.87
CA ARG A 540 -17.05 -14.42 -21.82
C ARG A 540 -17.19 -15.93 -21.97
N HIS A 541 -16.46 -16.52 -22.91
CA HIS A 541 -16.45 -17.96 -23.15
C HIS A 541 -15.78 -18.71 -22.00
N ASN A 542 -14.61 -18.27 -21.57
CA ASN A 542 -13.81 -18.96 -20.54
C ASN A 542 -14.42 -18.86 -19.13
N SER A 543 -15.15 -17.78 -18.81
CA SER A 543 -15.75 -17.56 -17.47
C SER A 543 -17.22 -17.95 -17.35
N GLY A 544 -17.94 -18.05 -18.48
CA GLY A 544 -19.41 -18.15 -18.50
C GLY A 544 -20.15 -16.89 -18.02
N ASN A 545 -19.47 -15.79 -17.68
CA ASN A 545 -20.08 -14.63 -17.01
C ASN A 545 -20.75 -13.64 -17.98
N ALA A 546 -22.05 -13.38 -17.82
CA ALA A 546 -22.83 -12.53 -18.72
C ALA A 546 -22.49 -11.02 -18.68
N LYS A 547 -21.68 -10.55 -17.72
CA LYS A 547 -21.28 -9.12 -17.58
C LYS A 547 -20.64 -8.52 -18.84
N TYR A 548 -20.11 -9.36 -19.72
CA TYR A 548 -19.46 -8.98 -20.97
C TYR A 548 -20.43 -8.81 -22.15
N ASP A 549 -21.64 -9.39 -22.11
CA ASP A 549 -22.50 -9.56 -23.30
C ASP A 549 -22.99 -8.24 -23.91
N ALA A 550 -23.34 -7.27 -23.07
CA ALA A 550 -23.74 -5.94 -23.53
C ALA A 550 -22.64 -5.23 -24.32
N PHE A 551 -21.37 -5.36 -23.89
CA PHE A 551 -20.23 -4.77 -24.59
C PHE A 551 -19.86 -5.55 -25.85
N ILE A 552 -19.96 -6.89 -25.82
CA ILE A 552 -19.82 -7.74 -27.03
C ILE A 552 -20.84 -7.33 -28.10
N GLY A 553 -22.10 -7.11 -27.70
CA GLY A 553 -23.16 -6.59 -28.57
C GLY A 553 -22.80 -5.23 -29.17
N HIS A 554 -22.43 -4.26 -28.32
CA HIS A 554 -22.05 -2.92 -28.77
C HIS A 554 -20.82 -2.89 -29.71
N LEU A 555 -19.82 -3.76 -29.50
CA LEU A 555 -18.68 -3.87 -30.41
C LEU A 555 -19.07 -4.54 -31.74
N LYS A 556 -19.98 -5.52 -31.74
CA LYS A 556 -20.50 -6.13 -32.98
C LYS A 556 -21.33 -5.15 -33.79
N GLU A 557 -22.27 -4.47 -33.15
CA GLU A 557 -23.06 -3.36 -33.72
C GLU A 557 -22.15 -2.27 -34.31
N THR A 558 -21.12 -1.84 -33.57
CA THR A 558 -20.11 -0.88 -34.03
C THR A 558 -19.37 -1.33 -35.29
N LEU A 559 -19.07 -2.63 -35.42
CA LEU A 559 -18.42 -3.15 -36.62
C LEU A 559 -19.37 -3.17 -37.82
N VAL A 560 -20.65 -3.52 -37.64
CA VAL A 560 -21.68 -3.47 -38.69
C VAL A 560 -21.88 -2.04 -39.20
N ILE A 561 -21.99 -1.07 -38.28
CA ILE A 561 -22.09 0.36 -38.61
C ILE A 561 -20.87 0.83 -39.41
N SER A 562 -19.66 0.35 -39.07
CA SER A 562 -18.45 0.68 -39.82
C SER A 562 -18.43 0.08 -41.23
N SER A 563 -18.92 -1.14 -41.44
CA SER A 563 -19.02 -1.73 -42.79
C SER A 563 -20.03 -1.02 -43.68
N LEU A 564 -21.20 -0.61 -43.15
CA LEU A 564 -22.21 0.11 -43.96
C LEU A 564 -21.65 1.39 -44.61
N TYR A 565 -20.83 2.14 -43.87
CA TYR A 565 -20.11 3.32 -44.38
C TYR A 565 -18.75 3.00 -45.03
N SER A 566 -18.56 1.76 -45.52
CA SER A 566 -17.43 1.36 -46.37
C SER A 566 -17.83 1.12 -47.83
N ASP A 567 -19.12 0.86 -48.07
CA ASP A 567 -19.64 0.48 -49.39
C ASP A 567 -20.30 1.67 -50.15
N GLU A 568 -20.27 2.87 -49.56
CA GLU A 568 -20.81 4.14 -50.11
C GLU A 568 -19.69 5.10 -50.62
N ALA A 569 -18.55 4.57 -51.08
CA ALA A 569 -17.33 5.35 -51.40
C ALA A 569 -16.72 5.01 -52.77
#